data_AF-A0ABD1IHV5-F1
#
_entry.id   AF-A0ABD1IHV5-F1
#
_cell.length_a   1.000
_cell.length_b   1.000
_cell.length_c   1.000
_cell.angle_alpha   90.00
_cell.angle_beta   90.00
_cell.angle_gamma   90.00
#
_symmetry.space_group_name_H-M   'P 1'
#
loop_
_entity.id
_entity.type
_entity.pdbx_description
1 polymer ?
#
loop_
_entity_poly.entity_id
_entity_poly.type
_entity_poly.pdbx_seq_one_letter_code
_entity_poly.pdbx_strand_id
1 'polypeptide(L)'
;MEVVQVLRMNGGLGETSYANNSLVHRKVILMTKPITEEAITQVYRSVDAIANRFCIAELGCSSGPNSLVVAAELINVVHQLSRSHDRQLPEFQILLNDLPGNDFNSIFHSLLPKFRAQLNQEMGSKSTPCFVYGVPGSFYGRLFAANSLHFVHSSYSLMWLSKVPEGVEKWNKEEIYIGSRSPAPAINAYYSQFRQDFRTFLRCRLEEVVEQWC
;
A
#
# COMPACT_ATOMS: atom_id res chain seq x y z
N MET A 1 19.43 -1.35 -16.45
CA MET A 1 18.32 -2.22 -16.01
C MET A 1 17.35 -1.35 -15.24
N GLU A 2 16.07 -1.34 -15.61
CA GLU A 2 15.06 -0.53 -14.92
C GLU A 2 14.59 -1.25 -13.65
N VAL A 3 14.62 -0.56 -12.50
CA VAL A 3 14.22 -1.14 -11.20
C VAL A 3 12.82 -1.73 -11.27
N VAL A 4 11.90 -1.07 -11.98
CA VAL A 4 10.50 -1.48 -12.19
C VAL A 4 10.36 -2.89 -12.78
N GLN A 5 11.35 -3.37 -13.55
CA GLN A 5 11.28 -4.67 -14.22
C GLN A 5 11.80 -5.82 -13.34
N VAL A 6 12.57 -5.52 -12.29
CA VAL A 6 13.30 -6.55 -11.53
C VAL A 6 13.02 -6.56 -10.04
N LEU A 7 12.69 -5.41 -9.46
CA LEU A 7 12.39 -5.32 -8.04
C LEU A 7 11.05 -5.97 -7.76
N ARG A 8 11.06 -6.97 -6.89
CA ARG A 8 9.88 -7.64 -6.34
C ARG A 8 10.29 -8.45 -5.13
N MET A 9 9.33 -8.76 -4.27
CA MET A 9 9.54 -9.73 -3.21
C MET A 9 9.54 -11.16 -3.76
N ASN A 10 10.14 -12.10 -3.01
CA ASN A 10 10.10 -13.52 -3.37
C ASN A 10 8.64 -14.01 -3.41
N GLY A 11 8.17 -14.35 -4.61
CA GLY A 11 6.80 -14.81 -4.85
C GLY A 11 6.51 -16.22 -4.34
N GLY A 12 5.27 -16.66 -4.54
CA GLY A 12 4.78 -17.97 -4.14
C GLY A 12 4.39 -18.09 -2.67
N LEU A 13 4.11 -19.32 -2.25
CA LEU A 13 3.65 -19.68 -0.89
C LEU A 13 4.57 -20.70 -0.21
N GLY A 14 5.76 -20.95 -0.77
CA GLY A 14 6.75 -21.87 -0.23
C GLY A 14 7.52 -21.30 0.97
N GLU A 15 8.39 -22.11 1.57
CA GLU A 15 9.11 -21.74 2.80
C GLU A 15 9.97 -20.48 2.67
N THR A 16 10.53 -20.20 1.49
CA THR A 16 11.38 -19.03 1.22
C THR A 16 10.63 -17.84 0.64
N SER A 17 9.31 -17.95 0.49
CA SER A 17 8.46 -16.89 -0.04
C SER A 17 8.34 -15.73 0.95
N TYR A 18 8.10 -14.54 0.44
CA TYR A 18 7.80 -13.38 1.26
C TYR A 18 6.51 -13.58 2.08
N ALA A 19 5.54 -14.29 1.52
CA ALA A 19 4.29 -14.63 2.21
C ALA A 19 4.53 -15.30 3.58
N ASN A 20 5.53 -16.19 3.68
CA ASN A 20 5.86 -16.90 4.91
C ASN A 20 6.95 -16.23 5.76
N ASN A 21 7.62 -15.19 5.24
CA ASN A 21 8.77 -14.54 5.91
C ASN A 21 8.57 -13.05 6.21
N SER A 22 7.32 -12.55 6.12
CA SER A 22 6.99 -11.13 6.28
C SER A 22 6.43 -10.75 7.65
N LEU A 23 6.77 -11.51 8.71
CA LEU A 23 6.28 -11.26 10.07
C LEU A 23 6.69 -9.90 10.63
N VAL A 24 7.89 -9.42 10.30
CA VAL A 24 8.35 -8.08 10.73
C VAL A 24 7.46 -7.00 10.11
N HIS A 25 7.17 -7.10 8.82
CA HIS A 25 6.25 -6.18 8.15
C HIS A 25 4.84 -6.26 8.78
N ARG A 26 4.34 -7.46 9.07
CA ARG A 26 3.06 -7.64 9.76
C ARG A 26 3.02 -6.96 11.12
N LYS A 27 4.10 -7.06 11.91
CA LYS A 27 4.20 -6.37 13.21
C LYS A 27 4.16 -4.85 13.04
N VAL A 28 4.82 -4.30 12.02
CA VAL A 28 4.80 -2.86 11.77
C VAL A 28 3.40 -2.37 11.44
N ILE A 29 2.68 -3.07 10.54
CA ILE A 29 1.27 -2.75 10.22
C ILE A 29 0.43 -2.70 11.50
N LEU A 30 0.59 -3.68 12.38
CA LEU A 30 -0.15 -3.74 13.65
C LEU A 30 0.27 -2.64 14.64
N MET A 31 1.54 -2.24 14.67
CA MET A 31 2.03 -1.14 15.52
C MET A 31 1.52 0.21 15.04
N THR A 32 1.38 0.42 13.72
CA THR A 32 0.86 1.66 13.13
C THR A 32 -0.66 1.68 13.05
N LYS A 33 -1.34 0.57 13.37
CA LYS A 33 -2.79 0.46 13.34
C LYS A 33 -3.53 1.62 14.01
N PRO A 34 -3.18 2.10 15.23
CA PRO A 34 -3.89 3.22 15.83
C PRO A 34 -3.86 4.50 14.98
N ILE A 35 -2.75 4.75 14.29
CA ILE A 35 -2.61 5.91 13.38
C ILE A 35 -3.52 5.72 12.16
N THR A 36 -3.55 4.51 11.60
CA THR A 36 -4.42 4.17 10.48
C THR A 36 -5.90 4.28 10.86
N GLU A 37 -6.29 3.81 12.05
CA GLU A 37 -7.66 3.89 12.58
C GLU A 37 -8.11 5.34 12.83
N GLU A 38 -7.20 6.18 13.33
CA GLU A 38 -7.47 7.61 13.50
C GLU A 38 -7.68 8.29 12.14
N ALA A 39 -6.78 8.05 11.19
CA ALA A 39 -6.87 8.63 9.85
C ALA A 39 -8.17 8.26 9.13
N ILE A 40 -8.52 6.96 9.10
CA ILE A 40 -9.77 6.51 8.46
C ILE A 40 -11.02 7.04 9.17
N THR A 41 -10.96 7.26 10.49
CA THR A 41 -12.07 7.84 11.25
C THR A 41 -12.28 9.32 10.88
N GLN A 42 -11.19 10.08 10.72
CA GLN A 42 -11.27 11.48 10.29
C GLN A 42 -11.81 11.59 8.86
N VAL A 43 -11.28 10.76 7.96
CA VAL A 43 -11.77 10.52 6.59
C VAL A 43 -13.27 10.23 6.63
N TYR A 44 -13.71 9.26 7.41
CA TYR A 44 -15.13 8.88 7.52
C TYR A 44 -16.06 10.02 7.96
N ARG A 45 -15.59 10.88 8.86
CA ARG A 45 -16.36 12.01 9.40
C ARG A 45 -16.40 13.21 8.45
N SER A 46 -15.40 13.35 7.59
CA SER A 46 -15.18 14.58 6.84
C SER A 46 -16.19 14.86 5.70
N VAL A 47 -16.93 13.86 5.18
CA VAL A 47 -17.80 14.09 4.00
C VAL A 47 -19.08 13.23 3.96
N ASP A 48 -20.09 13.77 3.26
CA ASP A 48 -21.26 13.08 2.66
C ASP A 48 -20.89 12.10 1.50
N ALA A 49 -19.65 12.13 0.99
CA ALA A 49 -19.22 11.42 -0.23
C ALA A 49 -19.00 9.91 -0.05
N ILE A 50 -19.05 9.41 1.18
CA ILE A 50 -19.02 7.96 1.46
C ILE A 50 -20.36 7.30 1.14
N ALA A 51 -21.39 8.07 0.75
CA ALA A 51 -22.75 7.54 0.63
C ALA A 51 -22.86 6.27 -0.24
N ASN A 52 -21.99 6.07 -1.24
CA ASN A 52 -22.08 4.91 -2.15
C ASN A 52 -20.79 4.10 -2.31
N ARG A 53 -19.59 4.71 -2.25
CA ARG A 53 -18.33 4.02 -2.59
C ARG A 53 -17.18 4.52 -1.73
N PHE A 54 -16.37 3.60 -1.23
CA PHE A 54 -15.14 3.88 -0.52
C PHE A 54 -13.96 3.14 -1.15
N CYS A 55 -12.90 3.87 -1.48
CA CYS A 55 -11.82 3.38 -2.33
C CYS A 55 -10.48 3.51 -1.64
N ILE A 56 -9.84 2.36 -1.43
CA ILE A 56 -8.62 2.20 -0.67
C ILE A 56 -7.54 1.70 -1.63
N ALA A 57 -6.40 2.38 -1.67
CA ALA A 57 -5.22 1.90 -2.38
C ALA A 57 -4.16 1.42 -1.38
N GLU A 58 -3.63 0.21 -1.60
CA GLU A 58 -2.43 -0.31 -0.94
C GLU A 58 -1.26 -0.22 -1.94
N LEU A 59 -0.28 0.64 -1.66
CA LEU A 59 0.84 0.92 -2.56
C LEU A 59 2.11 0.18 -2.14
N GLY A 60 2.54 -0.77 -2.99
CA GLY A 60 3.60 -1.72 -2.67
C GLY A 60 3.06 -2.87 -1.81
N CYS A 61 1.96 -3.48 -2.23
CA CYS A 61 1.26 -4.52 -1.48
C CYS A 61 2.08 -5.81 -1.31
N SER A 62 3.11 -6.01 -2.13
CA SER A 62 3.87 -7.25 -2.26
C SER A 62 2.96 -8.43 -2.62
N SER A 63 3.37 -9.65 -2.28
CA SER A 63 2.57 -10.85 -2.27
C SER A 63 2.37 -11.34 -0.83
N GLY A 64 1.42 -12.26 -0.63
CA GLY A 64 1.19 -12.86 0.68
C GLY A 64 0.17 -12.13 1.55
N PRO A 65 -0.06 -12.63 2.78
CA PRO A 65 -1.21 -12.24 3.61
C PRO A 65 -1.29 -10.75 3.93
N ASN A 66 -0.15 -10.06 4.04
CA ASN A 66 -0.11 -8.65 4.44
C ASN A 66 -0.82 -7.72 3.44
N SER A 67 -0.89 -8.11 2.16
CA SER A 67 -1.51 -7.32 1.07
C SER A 67 -2.97 -6.93 1.34
N LEU A 68 -3.70 -7.70 2.14
CA LEU A 68 -5.14 -7.50 2.39
C LEU A 68 -5.48 -7.15 3.85
N VAL A 69 -4.50 -7.22 4.76
CA VAL A 69 -4.73 -7.02 6.21
C VAL A 69 -5.22 -5.60 6.49
N VAL A 70 -4.54 -4.62 5.90
CA VAL A 70 -4.87 -3.20 6.12
C VAL A 70 -6.27 -2.90 5.60
N ALA A 71 -6.61 -3.42 4.42
CA ALA A 71 -7.95 -3.25 3.86
C ALA A 71 -9.04 -3.89 4.73
N ALA A 72 -8.79 -5.08 5.30
CA ALA A 72 -9.71 -5.71 6.26
C ALA A 72 -9.95 -4.81 7.48
N GLU A 73 -8.87 -4.26 8.05
CA GLU A 73 -8.93 -3.39 9.23
C GLU A 73 -9.70 -2.09 8.94
N LEU A 74 -9.40 -1.44 7.81
CA LEU A 74 -10.11 -0.23 7.37
C LEU A 74 -11.61 -0.48 7.16
N ILE A 75 -11.97 -1.59 6.51
CA ILE A 75 -13.37 -1.99 6.31
C ILE A 75 -14.07 -2.18 7.66
N ASN A 76 -13.43 -2.85 8.62
CA ASN A 76 -14.00 -3.08 9.94
C ASN A 76 -14.25 -1.76 10.68
N VAL A 77 -13.30 -0.82 10.64
CA VAL A 77 -13.46 0.50 11.26
C VAL A 77 -14.62 1.27 10.63
N VAL A 78 -14.68 1.35 9.30
CA VAL A 78 -15.78 2.02 8.58
C VAL A 78 -17.12 1.35 8.90
N HIS A 79 -17.16 0.03 9.01
CA HIS A 79 -18.36 -0.72 9.40
C HIS A 79 -18.83 -0.41 10.82
N GLN A 80 -17.92 -0.28 11.79
CA GLN A 80 -18.26 0.13 13.15
C GLN A 80 -18.75 1.59 13.21
N LEU A 81 -18.12 2.48 12.44
CA LEU A 81 -18.52 3.88 12.34
C LEU A 81 -19.89 4.03 11.65
N SER A 82 -20.17 3.25 10.61
CA SER A 82 -21.47 3.17 9.94
C SER A 82 -22.58 2.75 10.91
N ARG A 83 -22.35 1.70 11.72
CA ARG A 83 -23.31 1.26 12.74
C ARG A 83 -23.57 2.32 13.82
N SER A 84 -22.54 3.02 14.26
CA SER A 84 -22.69 4.03 15.33
C SER A 84 -23.35 5.33 14.88
N HIS A 85 -23.31 5.65 13.59
CA HIS A 85 -23.91 6.87 13.02
C HIS A 85 -25.20 6.59 12.22
N ASP A 86 -25.71 5.35 12.25
CA ASP A 86 -26.87 4.89 11.47
C ASP A 86 -26.78 5.24 9.97
N ARG A 87 -25.57 5.10 9.40
CA ARG A 87 -25.30 5.36 7.98
C ARG A 87 -25.22 4.04 7.21
N GLN A 88 -25.64 4.06 5.96
CA GLN A 88 -25.44 2.94 5.05
C GLN A 88 -23.94 2.69 4.83
N LEU A 89 -23.56 1.41 4.74
CA LEU A 89 -22.18 1.01 4.45
C LEU A 89 -21.88 1.22 2.95
N PRO A 90 -20.75 1.85 2.57
CA PRO A 90 -20.39 2.03 1.18
C PRO A 90 -20.02 0.70 0.50
N GLU A 91 -20.02 0.66 -0.82
CA GLU A 91 -19.28 -0.38 -1.55
C GLU A 91 -17.78 -0.14 -1.42
N PHE A 92 -17.02 -1.18 -1.11
CA PHE A 92 -15.56 -1.07 -0.99
C PHE A 92 -14.86 -1.43 -2.29
N GLN A 93 -13.93 -0.58 -2.71
CA GLN A 93 -12.97 -0.88 -3.78
C GLN A 93 -11.56 -0.89 -3.20
N ILE A 94 -10.90 -2.04 -3.23
CA ILE A 94 -9.53 -2.24 -2.78
C ILE A 94 -8.64 -2.34 -4.01
N LEU A 95 -7.67 -1.45 -4.12
CA LEU A 95 -6.72 -1.35 -5.22
C LEU A 95 -5.34 -1.77 -4.71
N LEU A 96 -4.92 -2.97 -5.09
CA LEU A 96 -3.62 -3.52 -4.72
C LEU A 96 -2.60 -3.14 -5.79
N ASN A 97 -1.70 -2.21 -5.46
CA ASN A 97 -0.63 -1.80 -6.35
C ASN A 97 0.69 -2.44 -5.95
N ASP A 98 1.43 -2.90 -6.96
CA ASP A 98 2.84 -3.24 -6.89
C ASP A 98 3.45 -3.14 -8.29
N LEU A 99 4.76 -3.37 -8.41
CA LEU A 99 5.44 -3.41 -9.70
C LEU A 99 4.92 -4.57 -10.57
N PRO A 100 5.01 -4.47 -11.91
CA PRO A 100 4.43 -5.47 -12.82
C PRO A 100 4.94 -6.91 -12.60
N GLY A 101 6.15 -7.08 -12.07
CA GLY A 101 6.74 -8.38 -11.78
C GLY A 101 6.23 -9.07 -10.51
N ASN A 102 5.39 -8.40 -9.70
CA ASN A 102 4.87 -8.94 -8.46
C ASN A 102 3.94 -10.15 -8.68
N ASP A 103 3.85 -11.02 -7.67
CA ASP A 103 3.01 -12.22 -7.71
C ASP A 103 1.55 -11.92 -7.31
N PHE A 104 0.84 -11.22 -8.20
CA PHE A 104 -0.60 -10.99 -8.07
C PHE A 104 -1.41 -12.29 -8.14
N ASN A 105 -0.89 -13.32 -8.83
CA ASN A 105 -1.57 -14.61 -8.97
C ASN A 105 -1.78 -15.27 -7.61
N SER A 106 -0.75 -15.32 -6.76
CA SER A 106 -0.89 -15.86 -5.40
C SER A 106 -1.93 -15.10 -4.57
N ILE A 107 -2.05 -13.78 -4.75
CA ILE A 107 -3.08 -12.98 -4.07
C ILE A 107 -4.47 -13.41 -4.54
N PHE A 108 -4.73 -13.36 -5.85
CA PHE A 108 -6.07 -13.60 -6.38
C PHE A 108 -6.53 -15.05 -6.26
N HIS A 109 -5.62 -16.02 -6.44
CA HIS A 109 -5.99 -17.43 -6.36
C HIS A 109 -6.09 -17.93 -4.91
N SER A 110 -5.16 -17.53 -4.03
CA SER A 110 -5.02 -18.20 -2.73
C SER A 110 -5.47 -17.37 -1.53
N LEU A 111 -5.42 -16.04 -1.61
CA LEU A 111 -5.69 -15.15 -0.47
C LEU A 111 -7.06 -14.49 -0.57
N LEU A 112 -7.45 -14.02 -1.76
CA LEU A 112 -8.71 -13.33 -1.96
C LEU A 112 -9.94 -14.17 -1.54
N PRO A 113 -10.04 -15.48 -1.83
CA PRO A 113 -11.16 -16.29 -1.35
C PRO A 113 -11.24 -16.35 0.19
N LYS A 114 -10.08 -16.48 0.86
CA LYS A 114 -9.99 -16.53 2.32
C LYS A 114 -10.39 -15.19 2.95
N PHE A 115 -9.90 -14.10 2.38
CA PHE A 115 -10.26 -12.74 2.79
C PHE A 115 -11.76 -12.49 2.68
N ARG A 116 -12.41 -12.86 1.56
CA ARG A 116 -13.86 -12.74 1.40
C ARG A 116 -14.63 -13.56 2.43
N ALA A 117 -14.19 -14.79 2.70
CA ALA A 117 -14.82 -15.62 3.71
C ALA A 117 -14.72 -15.01 5.11
N GLN A 118 -13.55 -14.46 5.48
CA GLN A 118 -13.34 -13.77 6.75
C GLN A 118 -14.22 -12.52 6.87
N LEU A 119 -14.23 -11.66 5.85
CA LEU A 119 -15.07 -10.47 5.83
C LEU A 119 -16.56 -10.80 5.98
N ASN A 120 -17.05 -11.84 5.30
CA ASN A 120 -18.45 -12.26 5.43
C ASN A 120 -18.78 -12.78 6.83
N GLN A 121 -17.85 -13.46 7.50
CA GLN A 121 -18.02 -13.91 8.88
C GLN A 121 -18.06 -12.73 9.86
N GLU A 122 -17.18 -11.75 9.68
CA GLU A 122 -17.08 -10.58 10.56
C GLU A 122 -18.23 -9.58 10.36
N MET A 123 -18.66 -9.35 9.12
CA MET A 123 -19.73 -8.38 8.82
C MET A 123 -21.15 -8.96 8.98
N GLY A 124 -21.31 -10.29 8.92
CA GLY A 124 -22.59 -10.97 9.05
C GLY A 124 -23.60 -10.58 7.97
N SER A 125 -24.89 -10.48 8.33
CA SER A 125 -25.99 -10.19 7.40
C SER A 125 -25.98 -8.77 6.81
N LYS A 126 -25.11 -7.87 7.29
CA LYS A 126 -24.94 -6.49 6.79
C LYS A 126 -23.67 -6.35 5.92
N SER A 127 -23.23 -7.43 5.27
CA SER A 127 -22.09 -7.39 4.35
C SER A 127 -22.39 -6.49 3.15
N THR A 128 -21.51 -5.51 2.90
CA THR A 128 -21.53 -4.69 1.68
C THR A 128 -20.61 -5.30 0.62
N PRO A 129 -20.86 -5.09 -0.69
CA PRO A 129 -19.96 -5.52 -1.74
C PRO A 129 -18.52 -5.00 -1.54
N CYS A 130 -17.55 -5.90 -1.70
CA CYS A 130 -16.13 -5.56 -1.70
C CYS A 130 -15.46 -6.10 -2.98
N PHE A 131 -14.92 -5.17 -3.76
CA PHE A 131 -14.26 -5.41 -5.04
C PHE A 131 -12.76 -5.20 -4.89
N VAL A 132 -11.96 -6.16 -5.36
CA VAL A 132 -10.49 -6.11 -5.25
C VAL A 132 -9.90 -6.12 -6.65
N TYR A 133 -8.97 -5.21 -6.90
CA TYR A 133 -8.31 -5.03 -8.19
C TYR A 133 -6.79 -5.03 -8.01
N GLY A 134 -6.07 -5.49 -9.03
CA GLY A 134 -4.61 -5.38 -9.12
C GLY A 134 -4.25 -4.23 -10.04
N VAL A 135 -3.30 -3.39 -9.62
CA VAL A 135 -2.84 -2.23 -10.37
C VAL A 135 -1.33 -2.31 -10.54
N PRO A 136 -0.83 -2.99 -11.59
CA PRO A 136 0.60 -3.13 -11.83
C PRO A 136 1.20 -1.80 -12.31
N GLY A 137 2.22 -1.31 -11.62
CA GLY A 137 2.91 -0.07 -11.99
C GLY A 137 3.72 0.52 -10.84
N SER A 138 4.64 1.42 -11.17
CA SER A 138 5.38 2.17 -10.16
C SER A 138 4.52 3.28 -9.55
N PHE A 139 4.46 3.36 -8.22
CA PHE A 139 3.82 4.48 -7.51
C PHE A 139 4.59 5.81 -7.61
N TYR A 140 5.75 5.82 -8.28
CA TYR A 140 6.43 7.06 -8.70
C TYR A 140 5.86 7.62 -10.01
N GLY A 141 4.78 7.04 -10.52
CA GLY A 141 3.95 7.59 -11.58
C GLY A 141 2.47 7.69 -11.16
N ARG A 142 1.65 8.19 -12.09
CA ARG A 142 0.20 8.13 -11.99
C ARG A 142 -0.25 6.66 -12.17
N LEU A 143 -1.11 6.20 -11.27
CA LEU A 143 -1.68 4.85 -11.25
C LEU A 143 -3.20 4.86 -11.37
N PHE A 144 -3.85 5.95 -10.94
CA PHE A 144 -5.29 6.03 -10.83
C PHE A 144 -5.81 7.30 -11.51
N ALA A 145 -7.11 7.34 -11.78
CA ALA A 145 -7.78 8.54 -12.25
C ALA A 145 -7.72 9.65 -11.19
N ALA A 146 -7.84 10.91 -11.63
CA ALA A 146 -7.84 12.01 -10.69
C ALA A 146 -9.06 11.92 -9.75
N ASN A 147 -8.90 12.32 -8.48
CA ASN A 147 -9.99 12.32 -7.48
C ASN A 147 -10.74 10.98 -7.38
N SER A 148 -10.03 9.86 -7.37
CA SER A 148 -10.64 8.51 -7.35
C SER A 148 -10.41 7.73 -6.06
N LEU A 149 -9.38 8.08 -5.28
CA LEU A 149 -8.99 7.40 -4.04
C LEU A 149 -9.47 8.18 -2.81
N HIS A 150 -10.01 7.48 -1.82
CA HIS A 150 -10.44 8.08 -0.55
C HIS A 150 -9.43 7.82 0.59
N PHE A 151 -8.62 6.77 0.44
CA PHE A 151 -7.59 6.43 1.42
C PHE A 151 -6.41 5.76 0.71
N VAL A 152 -5.19 6.18 1.03
CA VAL A 152 -3.97 5.57 0.51
C VAL A 152 -3.14 5.05 1.67
N HIS A 153 -2.83 3.77 1.64
CA HIS A 153 -1.89 3.14 2.56
C HIS A 153 -0.64 2.67 1.81
N SER A 154 0.49 2.75 2.51
CA SER A 154 1.78 2.25 2.03
C SER A 154 2.64 1.91 3.23
N SER A 155 3.06 0.65 3.35
CA SER A 155 3.96 0.21 4.41
C SER A 155 5.14 -0.55 3.81
N TYR A 156 6.35 -0.22 4.25
CA TYR A 156 7.58 -0.91 3.84
C TYR A 156 7.81 -0.96 2.31
N SER A 157 7.38 0.08 1.59
CA SER A 157 7.60 0.18 0.14
C SER A 157 8.26 1.49 -0.31
N LEU A 158 7.99 2.62 0.35
CA LEU A 158 8.54 3.94 -0.02
C LEU A 158 10.06 4.10 0.17
N MET A 159 10.73 3.17 0.85
CA MET A 159 12.21 3.18 0.93
C MET A 159 12.88 2.70 -0.36
N TRP A 160 12.15 2.02 -1.25
CA TRP A 160 12.67 1.57 -2.53
C TRP A 160 12.71 2.73 -3.52
N LEU A 161 13.90 3.05 -4.02
CA LEU A 161 14.11 4.16 -4.96
C LEU A 161 13.70 3.77 -6.39
N SER A 162 13.35 4.77 -7.21
CA SER A 162 12.98 4.56 -8.62
C SER A 162 14.15 4.08 -9.47
N LYS A 163 15.38 4.43 -9.07
CA LYS A 163 16.63 4.00 -9.70
C LYS A 163 17.77 4.02 -8.67
N VAL A 164 18.87 3.35 -9.02
CA VAL A 164 20.14 3.50 -8.30
C VAL A 164 20.58 4.97 -8.40
N PRO A 165 20.96 5.63 -7.29
CA PRO A 165 21.42 7.02 -7.33
C PRO A 165 22.59 7.21 -8.28
N GLU A 166 22.51 8.24 -9.11
CA GLU A 166 23.52 8.49 -10.14
C GLU A 166 24.87 8.88 -9.52
N GLY A 167 25.97 8.29 -10.01
CA GLY A 167 27.32 8.61 -9.53
C GLY A 167 27.70 7.91 -8.23
N VAL A 168 26.81 7.10 -7.64
CA VAL A 168 27.05 6.43 -6.36
C VAL A 168 28.15 5.37 -6.45
N GLU A 169 28.32 4.76 -7.63
CA GLU A 169 29.34 3.74 -7.92
C GLU A 169 30.78 4.26 -7.73
N LYS A 170 30.99 5.57 -7.83
CA LYS A 170 32.30 6.19 -7.58
C LYS A 170 32.68 6.16 -6.10
N TRP A 171 31.67 6.15 -5.23
CA TRP A 171 31.80 6.39 -3.79
C TRP A 171 31.45 5.16 -2.94
N ASN A 172 30.74 4.18 -3.51
CA ASN A 172 30.26 2.98 -2.82
C ASN A 172 30.82 1.70 -3.46
N LYS A 173 32.15 1.62 -3.60
CA LYS A 173 32.83 0.54 -4.36
C LYS A 173 32.75 -0.84 -3.72
N GLU A 174 32.53 -0.91 -2.40
CA GLU A 174 32.56 -2.16 -1.61
C GLU A 174 31.27 -2.40 -0.83
N GLU A 175 30.28 -1.51 -0.97
CA GLU A 175 29.05 -1.52 -0.19
C GLU A 175 27.85 -1.46 -1.14
N ILE A 176 26.75 -2.13 -0.77
CA ILE A 176 25.53 -2.21 -1.60
C ILE A 176 24.49 -1.12 -1.27
N TYR A 177 24.69 -0.40 -0.17
CA TYR A 177 23.81 0.69 0.30
C TYR A 177 24.60 1.69 1.16
N ILE A 178 23.93 2.73 1.68
CA ILE A 178 24.51 3.59 2.72
C ILE A 178 24.69 2.84 4.03
N GLY A 179 25.82 3.04 4.68
CA GLY A 179 26.15 2.52 6.00
C GLY A 179 26.94 3.54 6.83
N SER A 180 27.35 3.14 8.03
CA SER A 180 28.07 4.03 8.96
C SER A 180 29.40 4.56 8.41
N ARG A 181 29.97 3.89 7.41
CA ARG A 181 31.25 4.26 6.77
C ARG A 181 31.08 4.97 5.43
N SER A 182 29.84 5.18 4.96
CA SER A 182 29.62 5.76 3.64
C SER A 182 30.08 7.21 3.60
N PRO A 183 30.85 7.61 2.56
CA PRO A 183 31.32 8.98 2.44
C PRO A 183 30.14 9.91 2.12
N ALA A 184 30.27 11.19 2.51
CA ALA A 184 29.20 12.18 2.33
C ALA A 184 28.65 12.26 0.88
N PRO A 185 29.46 12.17 -0.19
CA PRO A 185 28.93 12.13 -1.56
C PRO A 185 27.96 10.96 -1.83
N ALA A 186 28.22 9.77 -1.27
CA ALA A 186 27.32 8.63 -1.41
C ALA A 186 25.99 8.89 -0.69
N ILE A 187 26.06 9.38 0.57
CA ILE A 187 24.87 9.72 1.37
C ILE A 187 24.01 10.77 0.65
N ASN A 188 24.65 11.82 0.13
CA ASN A 188 23.97 12.90 -0.59
C ASN A 188 23.32 12.42 -1.89
N ALA A 189 23.92 11.45 -2.60
CA ALA A 189 23.34 10.86 -3.80
C ALA A 189 22.03 10.11 -3.47
N TYR A 190 22.05 9.23 -2.46
CA TYR A 190 20.85 8.53 -1.99
C TYR A 190 19.76 9.51 -1.51
N TYR A 191 20.14 10.51 -0.71
CA TYR A 191 19.20 11.51 -0.23
C TYR A 191 18.57 12.32 -1.37
N SER A 192 19.37 12.74 -2.36
CA SER A 192 18.87 13.49 -3.50
C SER A 192 17.89 12.67 -4.35
N GLN A 193 18.20 11.39 -4.55
CA GLN A 193 17.32 10.46 -5.25
C GLN A 193 16.01 10.24 -4.48
N PHE A 194 16.08 9.96 -3.17
CA PHE A 194 14.90 9.81 -2.30
C PHE A 194 14.02 11.06 -2.33
N ARG A 195 14.60 12.26 -2.23
CA ARG A 195 13.85 13.51 -2.26
C ARG A 195 13.09 13.70 -3.57
N GLN A 196 13.72 13.38 -4.70
CA GLN A 196 13.07 13.47 -6.02
C GLN A 196 11.94 12.45 -6.15
N ASP A 197 12.19 11.21 -5.74
CA ASP A 197 11.24 10.10 -5.79
C ASP A 197 10.03 10.40 -4.91
N PHE A 198 10.26 10.76 -3.65
CA PHE A 198 9.20 11.06 -2.69
C PHE A 198 8.38 12.29 -3.10
N ARG A 199 9.02 13.34 -3.65
CA ARG A 199 8.30 14.48 -4.22
C ARG A 199 7.40 14.06 -5.39
N THR A 200 7.88 13.16 -6.25
CA THR A 200 7.12 12.66 -7.39
C THR A 200 5.93 11.83 -6.92
N PHE A 201 6.16 10.93 -5.95
CA PHE A 201 5.11 10.17 -5.28
C PHE A 201 4.02 11.09 -4.75
N LEU A 202 4.37 12.09 -3.92
CA LEU A 202 3.41 13.02 -3.33
C LEU A 202 2.61 13.79 -4.39
N ARG A 203 3.26 14.25 -5.47
CA ARG A 203 2.56 14.93 -6.58
C ARG A 203 1.55 14.01 -7.25
N CYS A 204 1.93 12.77 -7.56
CA CYS A 204 1.02 11.81 -8.17
C CYS A 204 -0.15 11.45 -7.24
N ARG A 205 0.12 11.25 -5.93
CA ARG A 205 -0.94 10.97 -4.94
C ARG A 205 -1.90 12.14 -4.80
N LEU A 206 -1.39 13.37 -4.75
CA LEU A 206 -2.20 14.59 -4.62
C LEU A 206 -3.25 14.71 -5.73
N GLU A 207 -2.90 14.32 -6.96
CA GLU A 207 -3.85 14.37 -8.10
C GLU A 207 -4.92 13.27 -8.02
N GLU A 208 -4.66 12.17 -7.33
CA GLU A 208 -5.50 10.96 -7.36
C GLU A 208 -6.39 10.81 -6.14
N VAL A 209 -5.97 11.38 -5.01
CA VAL A 209 -6.76 11.45 -3.78
C VAL A 209 -7.81 12.54 -3.94
N VAL A 210 -9.07 12.24 -3.57
CA VAL A 210 -10.14 13.24 -3.54
C VAL A 210 -9.74 14.43 -2.66
N GLU A 211 -10.20 15.65 -2.98
CA GLU A 211 -9.91 16.84 -2.16
C GLU A 211 -10.52 16.68 -0.74
N GLN A 212 -9.74 16.98 0.30
CA GLN A 212 -10.04 16.85 1.75
C GLN A 212 -9.68 15.51 2.44
N TRP A 213 -8.90 14.64 1.81
CA TRP A 213 -8.65 13.28 2.33
C TRP A 213 -7.18 13.01 2.67
N CYS A 214 -6.95 12.09 3.61
CA CYS A 214 -5.63 11.63 4.08
C CYS A 214 -5.00 10.59 3.15
#